data_AF-A0A3L7T9G0-F1
#
_entry.id   AF-A0A3L7T9G0-F1
#
_cell.length_a   1.000
_cell.length_b   1.000
_cell.length_c   1.000
_cell.angle_alpha   90.00
_cell.angle_beta   90.00
_cell.angle_gamma   90.00
#
_symmetry.space_group_name_H-M   'P 1'
#
loop_
_entity.id
_entity.type
_entity.pdbx_description
1 polymer ?
#
loop_
_entity_poly.entity_id
_entity_poly.type
_entity_poly.pdbx_seq_one_letter_code
_entity_poly.pdbx_strand_id
1 'polypeptide(L)'
;MRPLRACIDVLVVGCAATALVTALHLYESNLDEQSVVDSTRAALSSIRAEVGIHSAVGDVPLNEYGHPHSIETAWFENSPSRNMLATPSAPWVELALPGEFDRNHPRDPTFRGGRGAMFWYNPIRGIVRARVPDQTTDESTFSLYESVNGEEWQP
;
A
#
# COMPACT_ATOMS: atom_id res chain seq x y z
N MET A 1 24.00 -46.04 -30.22
CA MET A 1 24.06 -45.26 -28.96
C MET A 1 24.09 -43.73 -29.13
N ARG A 2 24.45 -43.17 -30.30
CA ARG A 2 24.37 -41.72 -30.59
C ARG A 2 22.97 -41.06 -30.47
N PRO A 3 21.84 -41.69 -30.87
CA PRO A 3 20.55 -40.99 -30.83
C PRO A 3 20.04 -40.77 -29.39
N LEU A 4 20.37 -41.68 -28.46
CA LEU A 4 19.94 -41.57 -27.06
C LEU A 4 20.61 -40.38 -26.34
N ARG A 5 21.89 -40.11 -26.64
CA ARG A 5 22.62 -38.95 -26.07
C ARG A 5 22.05 -37.63 -26.59
N ALA A 6 21.75 -37.55 -27.88
CA ALA A 6 21.12 -36.37 -28.46
C ALA A 6 19.73 -36.08 -27.86
N CYS A 7 18.92 -37.10 -27.59
CA CYS A 7 17.63 -36.92 -26.91
C CYS A 7 17.79 -36.42 -25.47
N ILE A 8 18.78 -36.94 -24.73
CA ILE A 8 19.08 -36.50 -23.36
C ILE A 8 19.58 -35.05 -23.37
N ASP A 9 20.50 -34.70 -24.27
CA ASP A 9 21.06 -33.35 -24.37
C ASP A 9 19.96 -32.31 -24.68
N VAL A 10 19.03 -32.63 -25.60
CA VAL A 10 17.88 -31.75 -25.89
C VAL A 10 16.95 -31.60 -24.69
N LEU A 11 16.70 -32.68 -23.94
CA LEU A 11 15.90 -32.62 -22.72
C LEU A 11 16.56 -31.76 -21.64
N VAL A 12 17.86 -31.93 -21.41
CA VAL A 12 18.61 -31.14 -20.41
C VAL A 12 18.62 -29.66 -20.79
N VAL A 13 18.90 -29.33 -22.04
CA VAL A 13 18.88 -27.94 -22.52
C VAL A 13 17.47 -27.35 -22.44
N GLY A 14 16.44 -28.13 -22.79
CA GLY A 14 15.05 -27.73 -22.66
C GLY A 14 14.66 -27.42 -21.21
N CYS A 15 14.98 -28.30 -20.26
CA CYS A 15 14.73 -28.08 -18.84
C CYS A 15 15.52 -26.89 -18.28
N ALA A 16 16.77 -26.69 -18.70
CA ALA A 16 17.57 -25.54 -18.28
C ALA A 16 16.98 -24.22 -18.80
N ALA A 17 16.51 -24.21 -20.06
CA ALA A 17 15.87 -23.04 -20.66
C ALA A 17 14.55 -22.70 -19.96
N THR A 18 13.70 -23.68 -19.67
CA THR A 18 12.44 -23.42 -18.94
C THR A 18 12.71 -22.93 -17.53
N ALA A 19 13.65 -23.54 -16.79
CA ALA A 19 14.02 -23.09 -15.46
C ALA A 19 14.53 -21.63 -15.46
N LEU A 20 15.35 -21.25 -16.45
CA LEU A 20 15.83 -19.88 -16.59
C LEU A 20 14.69 -18.90 -16.88
N VAL A 21 13.78 -19.22 -17.80
CA VAL A 21 12.63 -18.37 -18.12
C VAL A 21 11.72 -18.20 -16.91
N THR A 22 11.43 -19.29 -16.18
CA THR A 22 10.65 -19.21 -14.93
C THR A 22 11.34 -18.35 -13.88
N ALA A 23 12.67 -18.49 -13.71
CA ALA A 23 13.42 -17.68 -12.76
C ALA A 23 13.38 -16.18 -13.11
N LEU A 24 13.48 -15.83 -14.41
CA LEU A 24 13.38 -14.44 -14.87
C LEU A 24 11.98 -13.86 -14.61
N HIS A 25 10.92 -14.61 -14.93
CA HIS A 25 9.56 -14.15 -14.67
C HIS A 25 9.26 -13.96 -13.18
N LEU A 26 9.77 -14.84 -12.32
CA LEU A 26 9.64 -14.68 -10.86
C LEU A 26 10.39 -13.44 -10.36
N TYR A 27 11.57 -13.16 -10.94
CA TYR A 27 12.34 -11.98 -10.60
C TYR A 27 11.63 -10.68 -11.00
N GLU A 28 11.10 -10.61 -12.23
CA GLU A 28 10.32 -9.47 -12.70
C GLU A 28 9.06 -9.25 -11.86
N SER A 29 8.31 -10.32 -11.55
CA SER A 29 7.11 -10.24 -10.70
C SER A 29 7.41 -9.65 -9.32
N ASN A 30 8.51 -10.06 -8.69
CA ASN A 30 8.91 -9.54 -7.38
C ASN A 30 9.29 -8.05 -7.45
N LEU A 31 9.93 -7.62 -8.55
CA LEU A 31 10.27 -6.21 -8.76
C LEU A 31 9.02 -5.36 -8.92
N ASP A 32 8.02 -5.85 -9.66
CA ASP A 32 6.75 -5.15 -9.84
C ASP A 32 5.99 -5.02 -8.51
N GLU A 33 5.89 -6.11 -7.74
CA GLU A 33 5.25 -6.07 -6.41
C GLU A 33 5.94 -5.07 -5.48
N GLN A 34 7.28 -5.12 -5.41
CA GLN A 34 8.05 -4.20 -4.58
C GLN A 34 7.88 -2.74 -5.03
N SER A 35 7.90 -2.49 -6.34
CA SER A 35 7.68 -1.17 -6.94
C SER A 35 6.31 -0.59 -6.58
N VAL A 36 5.27 -1.42 -6.57
CA VAL A 36 3.92 -1.02 -6.16
C VAL A 36 3.88 -0.65 -4.69
N VAL A 37 4.50 -1.46 -3.82
CA VAL A 37 4.60 -1.16 -2.38
C VAL A 37 5.36 0.14 -2.13
N ASP A 38 6.50 0.33 -2.80
CA ASP A 38 7.33 1.54 -2.66
C ASP A 38 6.60 2.79 -3.17
N SER A 39 5.84 2.67 -4.26
CA SER A 39 4.99 3.74 -4.77
C SER A 39 3.89 4.13 -3.78
N THR A 40 3.26 3.14 -3.13
CA THR A 40 2.27 3.42 -2.08
C THR A 40 2.92 4.06 -0.85
N ARG A 41 4.12 3.63 -0.44
CA ARG A 41 4.87 4.28 0.64
C ARG A 41 5.19 5.74 0.32
N ALA A 42 5.62 6.02 -0.92
CA ALA A 42 5.88 7.38 -1.38
C ALA A 42 4.60 8.24 -1.34
N ALA A 43 3.47 7.69 -1.81
CA ALA A 43 2.18 8.36 -1.74
C ALA A 43 1.76 8.66 -0.29
N LEU A 44 1.94 7.71 0.63
CA LEU A 44 1.65 7.89 2.05
C LEU A 44 2.56 8.96 2.68
N SER A 45 3.85 8.97 2.34
CA SER A 45 4.80 9.99 2.80
C SER A 45 4.43 11.39 2.30
N SER A 46 4.00 11.51 1.04
CA SER A 46 3.52 12.76 0.46
C SER A 46 2.32 13.32 1.23
N ILE A 47 1.31 12.48 1.51
CA ILE A 47 0.13 12.91 2.26
C ILE A 47 0.50 13.34 3.69
N ARG A 48 1.38 12.59 4.37
CA ARG A 48 1.86 12.95 5.71
C ARG A 48 2.62 14.28 5.71
N ALA A 49 3.39 14.56 4.67
CA ALA A 49 4.09 15.82 4.51
C ALA A 49 3.11 16.99 4.38
N GLU A 50 2.10 16.88 3.51
CA GLU A 50 1.09 17.93 3.35
C GLU A 50 0.29 18.18 4.63
N VAL A 51 -0.14 17.12 5.32
CA VAL A 51 -0.78 17.25 6.64
C VAL A 51 0.13 18.01 7.61
N GLY A 52 1.42 17.68 7.65
CA GLY A 52 2.40 18.37 8.48
C GLY A 52 2.60 19.85 8.10
N ILE A 53 2.68 20.16 6.81
CA ILE A 53 2.83 21.53 6.29
C ILE A 53 1.61 22.37 6.71
N HIS A 54 0.40 21.92 6.39
CA HIS A 54 -0.83 22.65 6.71
C HIS A 54 -1.08 22.76 8.22
N SER A 55 -0.69 21.76 9.00
CA SER A 55 -0.71 21.84 10.48
C SER A 55 0.23 22.93 11.01
N ALA A 56 1.42 23.06 10.42
CA ALA A 56 2.46 23.99 10.89
C ALA A 56 2.21 25.43 10.42
N VAL A 57 1.72 25.61 9.19
CA VAL A 57 1.40 26.93 8.63
C VAL A 57 0.14 27.50 9.25
N GLY A 58 -0.84 26.65 9.60
CA GLY A 58 -2.12 27.08 10.17
C GLY A 58 -3.01 27.81 9.18
N ASP A 59 -2.84 27.53 7.89
CA ASP A 59 -3.66 28.07 6.79
C ASP A 59 -5.00 27.33 6.62
N VAL A 60 -5.19 26.22 7.35
CA VAL A 60 -6.43 25.46 7.40
C VAL A 60 -6.99 25.42 8.83
N PRO A 61 -8.32 25.25 9.02
CA PRO A 61 -8.88 25.03 10.34
C PRO A 61 -8.29 23.78 11.00
N LEU A 62 -7.64 23.98 12.15
CA LEU A 62 -7.08 22.91 12.96
C LEU A 62 -8.02 22.58 14.12
N ASN A 63 -8.02 21.31 14.52
CA ASN A 63 -8.68 20.87 15.74
C ASN A 63 -7.89 21.28 16.99
N GLU A 64 -8.43 20.96 18.16
CA GLU A 64 -7.80 21.24 19.46
C GLU A 64 -6.43 20.52 19.67
N TYR A 65 -6.13 19.52 18.85
CA TYR A 65 -4.87 18.76 18.86
C TYR A 65 -3.84 19.29 17.84
N GLY A 66 -4.17 20.35 17.09
CA GLY A 66 -3.27 20.95 16.10
C GLY A 66 -3.22 20.20 14.76
N HIS A 67 -4.25 19.43 14.43
CA HIS A 67 -4.35 18.68 13.17
C HIS A 67 -5.53 19.15 12.32
N PRO A 68 -5.43 19.10 10.98
CA PRO A 68 -6.54 19.41 10.08
C PRO A 68 -7.73 18.47 10.30
N HIS A 69 -8.95 19.00 10.15
CA HIS A 69 -10.18 18.20 10.25
C HIS A 69 -10.35 17.20 9.09
N SER A 70 -9.86 17.54 7.91
CA SER A 70 -9.90 16.74 6.68
C SER A 70 -8.62 16.90 5.88
N ILE A 71 -8.40 16.02 4.91
CA ILE A 71 -7.33 16.14 3.91
C ILE A 71 -8.00 16.52 2.60
N GLU A 72 -7.62 17.66 2.03
CA GLU A 72 -8.21 18.17 0.80
C GLU A 72 -7.36 17.79 -0.41
N THR A 73 -8.01 17.40 -1.52
CA THR A 73 -7.31 17.07 -2.77
C THR A 73 -6.59 18.27 -3.40
N ALA A 74 -7.05 19.49 -3.08
CA ALA A 74 -6.48 20.74 -3.59
C ALA A 74 -5.04 20.98 -3.09
N TRP A 75 -4.64 20.38 -1.97
CA TRP A 75 -3.26 20.48 -1.44
C TRP A 75 -2.23 19.85 -2.38
N PHE A 76 -2.69 18.99 -3.30
CA PHE A 76 -1.84 18.24 -4.23
C PHE A 76 -1.96 18.74 -5.67
N GLU A 77 -2.27 20.02 -5.88
CA GLU A 77 -2.48 20.62 -7.21
C GLU A 77 -3.54 19.86 -8.06
N ASN A 78 -4.55 19.27 -7.41
CA ASN A 78 -5.54 18.37 -8.02
C ASN A 78 -4.98 17.05 -8.59
N SER A 79 -3.75 16.68 -8.24
CA SER A 79 -3.14 15.38 -8.52
C SER A 79 -2.78 14.64 -7.22
N PRO A 80 -3.81 14.25 -6.42
CA PRO A 80 -3.58 13.56 -5.15
C PRO A 80 -2.81 12.26 -5.34
N SER A 81 -1.84 12.02 -4.46
CA SER A 81 -1.09 10.75 -4.45
C SER A 81 -2.03 9.57 -4.22
N ARG A 82 -1.89 8.50 -5.00
CA ARG A 82 -2.77 7.33 -4.97
C ARG A 82 -2.06 6.11 -4.39
N ASN A 83 -2.84 5.27 -3.73
CA ASN A 83 -2.38 3.96 -3.29
C ASN A 83 -2.40 3.01 -4.49
N MET A 84 -1.23 2.60 -4.98
CA MET A 84 -1.10 1.72 -6.14
C MET A 84 -1.53 0.28 -5.86
N LEU A 85 -1.64 -0.10 -4.57
CA LEU A 85 -2.19 -1.39 -4.15
C LEU A 85 -3.73 -1.41 -4.19
N ALA A 86 -4.38 -0.25 -4.25
CA ALA A 86 -5.84 -0.13 -4.22
C ALA A 86 -6.47 -0.18 -5.61
N THR A 87 -7.72 -0.62 -5.68
CA THR A 87 -8.46 -0.57 -6.94
C THR A 87 -8.71 0.89 -7.36
N PRO A 88 -8.67 1.23 -8.67
CA PRO A 88 -8.87 2.61 -9.13
C PRO A 88 -10.21 3.25 -8.73
N SER A 89 -11.20 2.43 -8.38
CA SER A 89 -12.53 2.83 -7.91
C SER A 89 -12.63 3.09 -6.41
N ALA A 90 -11.61 2.76 -5.62
CA ALA A 90 -11.64 2.97 -4.18
C ALA A 90 -11.68 4.48 -3.86
N PRO A 91 -12.48 4.93 -2.88
CA PRO A 91 -12.43 6.31 -2.40
C PRO A 91 -11.02 6.68 -1.96
N TRP A 92 -10.62 7.95 -2.09
CA TRP A 92 -9.23 8.34 -1.85
C TRP A 92 -8.85 8.30 -0.36
N VAL A 93 -9.48 9.14 0.47
CA VAL A 93 -9.23 9.19 1.91
C VAL A 93 -10.55 9.04 2.66
N GLU A 94 -10.55 8.21 3.70
CA GLU A 94 -11.64 8.08 4.66
C GLU A 94 -11.19 8.69 5.99
N LEU A 95 -12.10 9.43 6.64
CA LEU A 95 -11.87 9.95 7.98
C LEU A 95 -12.23 8.89 9.03
N ALA A 96 -11.41 8.79 10.07
CA ALA A 96 -11.71 7.96 11.22
C ALA A 96 -13.09 8.32 11.79
N LEU A 97 -13.90 7.30 12.08
CA LEU A 97 -15.19 7.50 12.73
C LEU A 97 -14.99 7.85 14.22
N PRO A 98 -15.98 8.44 14.92
CA PRO A 98 -15.84 8.79 16.33
C PRO A 98 -15.41 7.64 17.25
N GLY A 99 -15.81 6.39 16.94
CA GLY A 99 -15.38 5.20 17.68
C GLY A 99 -13.96 4.70 17.35
N GLU A 100 -13.27 5.33 16.40
CA GLU A 100 -11.91 4.99 15.96
C GLU A 100 -10.87 6.04 16.35
N PHE A 101 -11.27 7.16 16.97
CA PHE A 101 -10.38 8.27 17.30
C PHE A 101 -9.22 7.88 18.23
N ASP A 102 -9.44 6.92 19.13
CA ASP A 102 -8.39 6.41 20.02
C ASP A 102 -7.46 5.38 19.35
N ARG A 103 -7.75 4.97 18.11
CA ARG A 103 -6.97 3.94 17.40
C ARG A 103 -5.81 4.57 16.61
N ASN A 104 -4.69 3.85 16.56
CA ASN A 104 -3.55 4.18 15.69
C ASN A 104 -3.69 3.61 14.26
N HIS A 105 -4.65 2.71 14.08
CA HIS A 105 -4.94 1.99 12.84
C HIS A 105 -6.45 1.95 12.61
N PRO A 106 -6.91 1.89 11.34
CA PRO A 106 -8.33 1.65 11.04
C PRO A 106 -8.82 0.36 11.70
N ARG A 107 -10.13 0.17 11.84
CA ARG A 107 -10.66 -1.13 12.29
C ARG A 107 -10.40 -2.26 11.30
N ASP A 108 -10.40 -1.94 10.01
CA ASP A 108 -10.11 -2.87 8.92
C ASP A 108 -8.89 -2.33 8.15
N PRO A 109 -7.78 -3.06 8.06
CA PRO A 109 -6.60 -2.61 7.32
C PRO A 109 -6.79 -2.67 5.81
N THR A 110 -7.90 -3.26 5.34
CA THR A 110 -8.14 -3.56 3.94
C THR A 110 -9.18 -2.65 3.31
N PHE A 111 -9.18 -2.58 1.98
CA PHE A 111 -10.23 -1.90 1.20
C PHE A 111 -11.31 -2.87 0.65
N ARG A 112 -11.32 -4.14 1.09
CA ARG A 112 -12.37 -5.10 0.72
C ARG A 112 -13.66 -4.85 1.54
N GLY A 113 -14.76 -5.50 1.17
CA GLY A 113 -16.03 -5.40 1.91
C GLY A 113 -16.85 -4.12 1.68
N GLY A 114 -16.47 -3.30 0.70
CA GLY A 114 -17.29 -2.19 0.19
C GLY A 114 -17.25 -0.90 1.00
N ARG A 115 -16.27 -0.71 1.90
CA ARG A 115 -16.21 0.49 2.76
C ARG A 115 -14.84 1.14 2.96
N GLY A 116 -13.73 0.52 2.53
CA GLY A 116 -12.40 1.10 2.78
C GLY A 116 -11.95 2.02 1.65
N ALA A 117 -11.55 3.24 2.01
CA ALA A 117 -10.78 4.11 1.12
C ALA A 117 -9.32 3.62 0.96
N MET A 118 -8.61 4.17 -0.03
CA MET A 118 -7.18 3.92 -0.26
C MET A 118 -6.34 4.27 0.96
N PHE A 119 -6.72 5.35 1.65
CA PHE A 119 -6.08 5.85 2.86
C PHE A 119 -7.12 6.08 3.96
N TRP A 120 -6.68 5.98 5.21
CA TRP A 120 -7.44 6.30 6.39
C TRP A 120 -6.70 7.39 7.17
N TYR A 121 -7.43 8.44 7.56
CA TYR A 121 -6.89 9.57 8.32
C TYR A 121 -7.63 9.72 9.65
N ASN A 122 -6.87 9.70 10.75
CA ASN A 122 -7.38 10.02 12.07
C ASN A 122 -7.00 11.46 12.45
N PRO A 123 -7.96 12.41 12.41
CA PRO A 123 -7.67 13.81 12.72
C PRO A 123 -7.33 14.04 14.19
N ILE A 124 -7.81 13.21 15.12
CA ILE A 124 -7.51 13.38 16.55
C ILE A 124 -6.04 13.08 16.85
N ARG A 125 -5.42 12.18 16.08
CA ARG A 125 -4.03 11.77 16.28
C ARG A 125 -3.07 12.27 15.20
N GLY A 126 -3.59 12.91 14.15
CA GLY A 126 -2.79 13.33 12.99
C GLY A 126 -2.20 12.16 12.20
N ILE A 127 -2.79 10.96 12.28
CA ILE A 127 -2.23 9.74 11.71
C ILE A 127 -2.87 9.45 10.36
N VAL A 128 -2.03 9.21 9.35
CA VAL A 128 -2.46 8.71 8.03
C VAL A 128 -1.91 7.30 7.83
N ARG A 129 -2.79 6.38 7.40
CA ARG A 129 -2.45 4.99 7.04
C ARG A 129 -2.93 4.66 5.63
N ALA A 130 -2.16 3.86 4.91
CA ALA A 130 -2.61 3.25 3.66
C ALA A 130 -3.28 1.91 3.95
N ARG A 131 -4.42 1.65 3.32
CA ARG A 131 -5.06 0.33 3.35
C ARG A 131 -4.43 -0.60 2.31
N VAL A 132 -4.54 -1.91 2.52
CA VAL A 132 -3.92 -2.90 1.62
C VAL A 132 -4.95 -3.89 1.06
N PRO A 133 -4.67 -4.54 -0.08
CA PRO A 133 -5.50 -5.64 -0.55
C PRO A 133 -5.40 -6.79 0.43
N ASP A 134 -6.54 -7.40 0.71
CA ASP A 134 -6.60 -8.64 1.46
C ASP A 134 -5.91 -9.77 0.70
N GLN A 135 -5.04 -10.49 1.39
CA GLN A 135 -4.20 -11.55 0.87
C GLN A 135 -4.86 -12.92 1.10
N THR A 136 -4.14 -14.01 0.81
CA THR A 136 -4.66 -15.36 1.06
C THR A 136 -4.78 -15.69 2.55
N THR A 137 -3.98 -15.04 3.39
CA THR A 137 -3.99 -15.23 4.86
C THR A 137 -3.96 -13.89 5.58
N ASP A 138 -4.57 -13.83 6.77
CA ASP A 138 -4.54 -12.64 7.61
C ASP A 138 -3.10 -12.20 7.94
N GLU A 139 -2.22 -13.16 8.20
CA GLU A 139 -0.78 -12.92 8.45
C GLU A 139 -0.13 -12.20 7.27
N SER A 140 -0.34 -12.66 6.03
CA SER A 140 0.17 -11.98 4.84
C SER A 140 -0.45 -10.60 4.63
N THR A 141 -1.73 -10.41 4.98
CA THR A 141 -2.41 -9.10 4.91
C THR A 141 -1.79 -8.12 5.90
N PHE A 142 -1.58 -8.54 7.16
CA PHE A 142 -0.95 -7.71 8.17
C PHE A 142 0.51 -7.44 7.84
N SER A 143 1.27 -8.43 7.39
CA SER A 143 2.66 -8.23 6.97
C SER A 143 2.78 -7.20 5.84
N LEU A 144 1.90 -7.27 4.83
CA LEU A 144 1.85 -6.26 3.77
C LEU A 144 1.48 -4.88 4.32
N TYR A 145 0.46 -4.81 5.18
CA TYR A 145 0.03 -3.57 5.83
C TYR A 145 1.16 -2.90 6.61
N GLU A 146 1.85 -3.68 7.44
CA GLU A 146 2.99 -3.23 8.25
C GLU A 146 4.14 -2.78 7.37
N SER A 147 4.43 -3.53 6.30
CA SER A 147 5.46 -3.15 5.35
C SER A 147 5.17 -1.78 4.73
N VAL A 148 3.92 -1.48 4.37
CA VAL A 148 3.53 -0.20 3.75
C VAL A 148 3.51 0.93 4.78
N ASN A 149 2.97 0.68 5.98
CA ASN A 149 2.72 1.73 6.96
C ASN A 149 3.90 1.99 7.89
N GLY A 150 4.86 1.06 7.97
CA GLY A 150 6.05 1.12 8.82
C GLY A 150 5.79 0.88 10.31
N GLU A 151 4.60 0.40 10.67
CA GLU A 151 4.18 0.17 12.06
C GLU A 151 3.47 -1.18 12.17
N GLU A 152 3.73 -1.88 13.28
CA GLU A 152 3.13 -3.17 13.62
C GLU A 152 1.61 -3.04 13.78
N TRP A 153 0.86 -3.99 13.23
CA TRP A 153 -0.59 -3.99 13.35
C TRP A 153 -1.02 -4.51 14.72
N GLN A 154 -1.76 -3.68 15.46
CA GLN A 154 -2.36 -4.05 16.74
C GLN A 154 -3.89 -4.05 16.61
N PRO A 155 -4.56 -5.22 16.66
CA PRO A 155 -6.01 -5.33 16.46
C PRO A 155 -6.86 -4.65 17.55
#